data_AF-A0A1I3CFD8-F1
#
_entry.id   AF-A0A1I3CFD8-F1
#
_cell.length_a   1.000
_cell.length_b   1.000
_cell.length_c   1.000
_cell.angle_alpha   90.00
_cell.angle_beta   90.00
_cell.angle_gamma   90.00
#
_symmetry.space_group_name_H-M   'P 1'
#
loop_
_entity.id
_entity.type
_entity.pdbx_description
1 polymer ?
#
loop_
_entity_poly.entity_id
_entity_poly.type
_entity_poly.pdbx_seq_one_letter_code
_entity_poly.pdbx_strand_id
1 'polypeptide(L)'
;MGADPTIEDARTLLTWIRRNGEASFTIRDAYRANRGTFAKVPDLQPALDTLETHGHIRRGPDPPPGNRPGRKPSPTYFIHPAHRTALQGEPQ
;
A
#
# COMPACT_ATOMS: atom_id res chain seq x y z
N MET A 1 6.54 10.99 -24.53
CA MET A 1 6.98 11.77 -23.35
C MET A 1 5.77 11.92 -22.46
N GLY A 2 5.69 11.40 -21.25
CA GLY A 2 6.43 10.39 -20.51
C GLY A 2 5.45 10.05 -19.38
N ALA A 3 5.01 8.79 -19.27
CA ALA A 3 4.13 8.44 -18.17
C ALA A 3 4.90 8.72 -16.88
N ASP A 4 4.30 9.49 -15.96
CA ASP A 4 4.89 9.70 -14.66
C ASP A 4 5.16 8.33 -14.03
N PRO A 5 6.42 7.97 -13.76
CA PRO A 5 6.75 6.64 -13.24
C PRO A 5 5.96 6.34 -11.97
N THR A 6 5.72 7.37 -11.16
CA THR A 6 4.87 7.33 -9.95
C THR A 6 3.43 6.84 -10.22
N ILE A 7 2.84 7.16 -11.37
CA ILE A 7 1.48 6.72 -11.73
C ILE A 7 1.48 5.27 -12.20
N GLU A 8 2.50 4.86 -12.96
CA GLU A 8 2.68 3.44 -13.36
C GLU A 8 2.94 2.56 -12.14
N ASP A 9 3.75 3.06 -11.22
CA ASP A 9 4.04 2.50 -9.90
C ASP A 9 2.78 2.34 -9.05
N ALA A 10 1.99 3.40 -8.92
CA ALA A 10 0.72 3.37 -8.18
C ALA A 10 -0.27 2.37 -8.80
N ARG A 11 -0.33 2.28 -10.14
CA ARG A 11 -1.16 1.29 -10.84
C ARG A 11 -0.70 -0.14 -10.59
N THR A 12 0.61 -0.37 -10.61
CA THR A 12 1.20 -1.69 -10.35
C THR A 12 0.90 -2.13 -8.93
N LEU A 13 1.12 -1.23 -7.96
CA LEU A 13 0.82 -1.44 -6.55
C LEU A 13 -0.68 -1.68 -6.31
N LEU A 14 -1.56 -0.90 -6.92
CA LEU A 14 -3.02 -1.08 -6.84
C LEU A 14 -3.46 -2.43 -7.43
N THR A 15 -2.86 -2.85 -8.55
CA THR A 15 -3.15 -4.16 -9.17
C THR A 15 -2.71 -5.30 -8.26
N TRP A 16 -1.53 -5.17 -7.65
CA TRP A 16 -1.05 -6.14 -6.68
C TRP A 16 -1.94 -6.20 -5.42
N ILE A 17 -2.33 -5.05 -4.87
CA ILE A 17 -3.26 -4.93 -3.73
C ILE A 17 -4.57 -5.65 -4.04
N ARG A 18 -5.15 -5.40 -5.22
CA ARG A 18 -6.39 -6.07 -5.66
C ARG A 18 -6.23 -7.57 -5.85
N ARG A 19 -5.05 -8.04 -6.27
CA ARG A 19 -4.74 -9.48 -6.42
C ARG A 19 -4.48 -10.17 -5.09
N ASN A 20 -3.83 -9.51 -4.13
CA ASN A 20 -3.52 -10.10 -2.82
C ASN A 20 -4.80 -10.36 -2.02
N GLY A 21 -5.83 -9.52 -2.22
CA GLY A 21 -7.12 -9.67 -1.54
C GLY A 21 -7.06 -9.39 -0.02
N GLU A 22 -5.92 -8.91 0.45
CA GLU A 22 -5.65 -8.66 1.86
C GLU A 22 -6.16 -7.28 2.25
N ALA A 23 -6.62 -7.11 3.49
CA ALA A 23 -7.16 -5.82 3.97
C ALA A 23 -6.07 -4.87 4.49
N SER A 24 -4.85 -5.37 4.65
CA SER A 24 -3.74 -4.62 5.21
C SER A 24 -2.42 -5.27 4.82
N PHE A 25 -1.43 -4.46 4.47
CA PHE A 25 -0.09 -4.90 4.13
C PHE A 25 0.94 -4.03 4.84
N THR A 26 2.18 -4.51 5.00
CA THR A 26 3.25 -3.69 5.57
C THR A 26 4.10 -3.05 4.47
N ILE A 27 4.80 -1.96 4.78
CA ILE A 27 5.71 -1.34 3.80
C ILE A 27 6.76 -2.33 3.24
N ARG A 28 7.17 -3.31 4.04
CA ARG A 28 8.10 -4.37 3.63
C ARG A 28 7.45 -5.34 2.66
N ASP A 29 6.17 -5.63 2.83
CA ASP A 29 5.44 -6.53 1.95
C ASP A 29 5.22 -5.89 0.59
N ALA A 30 4.77 -4.63 0.57
CA ALA A 30 4.69 -3.82 -0.65
C ALA A 30 6.05 -3.70 -1.36
N TYR A 31 7.14 -3.43 -0.62
CA TYR A 31 8.49 -3.39 -1.18
C TYR A 31 8.95 -4.76 -1.70
N ARG A 32 8.60 -5.87 -1.03
CA ARG A 32 8.98 -7.22 -1.47
C ARG A 32 8.23 -7.63 -2.75
N ALA A 33 6.95 -7.29 -2.83
CA ALA A 33 6.12 -7.54 -4.00
C ALA A 33 6.53 -6.68 -5.20
N ASN A 34 6.96 -5.45 -4.97
CA ASN A 34 7.32 -4.49 -6.01
C ASN A 34 8.84 -4.21 -6.08
N ARG A 35 9.67 -5.14 -5.60
CA ARG A 35 11.15 -4.98 -5.57
C ARG A 35 11.78 -4.85 -6.97
N GLY A 36 11.05 -5.28 -8.01
CA GLY A 36 11.46 -5.12 -9.40
C GLY A 36 11.15 -3.74 -9.98
N THR A 37 10.20 -3.01 -9.39
CA THR A 37 9.77 -1.70 -9.86
C THR A 37 10.38 -0.58 -9.02
N PHE A 38 10.40 -0.75 -7.69
CA PHE A 38 10.98 0.24 -6.76
C PHE A 38 12.37 -0.21 -6.29
N ALA A 39 13.37 0.64 -6.53
CA ALA A 39 14.73 0.38 -6.05
C ALA A 39 14.86 0.56 -4.53
N LYS A 40 14.05 1.43 -3.92
CA LYS A 40 14.13 1.78 -2.50
C LYS A 40 12.76 2.13 -1.90
N VAL A 41 12.62 2.00 -0.58
CA VAL A 41 11.44 2.43 0.18
C VAL A 41 11.04 3.91 -0.05
N PRO A 42 11.97 4.90 -0.06
CA PRO A 42 11.62 6.28 -0.37
C PRO A 42 11.06 6.50 -1.79
N ASP A 43 11.34 5.59 -2.71
CA ASP A 43 10.83 5.62 -4.09
C ASP A 43 9.38 5.10 -4.16
N LEU A 44 9.03 4.18 -3.26
CA LEU A 44 7.67 3.68 -3.05
C LEU A 44 6.77 4.70 -2.32
N GLN A 45 7.34 5.61 -1.54
CA GLN A 45 6.59 6.63 -0.79
C GLN A 45 5.66 7.49 -1.66
N PRO A 46 6.10 8.11 -2.78
CA PRO A 46 5.21 8.91 -3.61
C PRO A 46 4.05 8.10 -4.23
N ALA A 47 4.28 6.83 -4.57
CA ALA A 47 3.21 5.94 -5.05
C ALA A 47 2.20 5.61 -3.94
N LEU A 48 2.67 5.37 -2.72
CA LEU A 48 1.81 5.16 -1.55
C LEU A 48 1.02 6.43 -1.20
N ASP A 49 1.68 7.59 -1.22
CA ASP A 49 1.07 8.90 -0.91
C ASP A 49 -0.04 9.24 -1.91
N THR A 50 0.19 8.98 -3.20
CA THR A 50 -0.83 9.11 -4.25
C THR A 50 -2.03 8.22 -3.94
N LEU A 51 -1.81 6.93 -3.64
CA LEU A 51 -2.88 6.01 -3.29
C LEU A 51 -3.62 6.40 -2.00
N GLU A 52 -2.90 6.92 -1.01
CA GLU A 52 -3.49 7.40 0.25
C GLU A 52 -4.34 8.65 0.02
N THR A 53 -3.83 9.60 -0.76
CA THR A 53 -4.53 10.84 -1.14
C THR A 53 -5.84 10.55 -1.88
N HIS A 54 -5.85 9.53 -2.76
CA HIS A 54 -7.06 9.07 -3.43
C HIS A 54 -8.00 8.23 -2.54
N GLY A 55 -7.59 7.89 -1.33
CA GLY A 55 -8.37 7.07 -0.38
C GLY A 55 -8.35 5.57 -0.68
N HIS A 56 -7.41 5.09 -1.50
CA HIS A 56 -7.25 3.66 -1.79
C HIS A 56 -6.62 2.90 -0.62
N ILE A 57 -5.68 3.53 0.08
CA ILE A 57 -4.98 2.98 1.25
C ILE A 57 -4.95 4.00 2.39
N ARG A 58 -4.65 3.56 3.60
CA ARG A 58 -4.48 4.40 4.77
C ARG A 58 -3.34 3.89 5.63
N ARG A 59 -2.39 4.74 5.98
CA ARG A 59 -1.35 4.39 6.94
C ARG A 59 -1.96 4.10 8.31
N GLY A 60 -1.73 2.89 8.78
CA GLY A 60 -2.08 2.41 10.11
C GLY A 60 -1.16 2.96 11.19
N PRO A 61 -1.57 2.85 12.47
CA PRO A 61 -0.73 3.24 13.59
C PRO A 61 0.59 2.44 13.57
N ASP A 62 1.69 3.14 13.86
CA ASP A 62 2.99 2.49 14.08
C ASP A 62 2.83 1.52 15.26
N PRO A 63 3.25 0.25 15.13
CA PRO A 63 3.12 -0.68 16.23
C PRO A 63 3.84 -0.13 17.47
N PRO A 64 3.30 -0.34 18.68
CA PRO A 64 3.91 0.20 19.88
C PRO A 64 5.37 -0.25 19.96
N PRO A 65 6.30 0.61 20.41
CA PRO A 65 7.71 0.26 20.52
C PRO A 65 7.83 -0.98 21.40
N GLY A 66 8.07 -2.12 20.76
CA GLY A 66 8.30 -3.36 21.47
C GLY A 66 9.53 -3.20 22.35
N ASN A 67 9.49 -3.84 23.53
CA ASN A 67 10.50 -3.82 24.59
C ASN A 67 11.88 -4.40 24.18
N ARG A 68 12.24 -4.39 22.89
CA ARG A 68 13.51 -4.86 22.33
C ARG A 68 14.25 -3.71 21.67
N PRO A 69 15.48 -3.38 22.11
CA PRO A 69 16.31 -2.38 21.45
C PRO A 69 16.61 -2.82 20.01
N GLY A 70 16.21 -2.01 19.03
CA GLY A 70 16.84 -2.03 17.70
C GLY A 70 15.97 -2.23 16.47
N ARG A 71 14.65 -2.46 16.55
CA ARG A 71 13.85 -2.62 15.33
C ARG A 71 12.51 -1.89 15.39
N LYS A 72 12.47 -0.67 14.84
CA LYS A 72 11.24 0.03 14.49
C LYS A 72 10.40 -0.92 13.62
N PRO A 73 9.23 -1.37 14.11
CA PRO A 73 8.38 -2.24 13.32
C PRO A 73 7.87 -1.47 12.11
N SER A 74 7.62 -2.18 11.03
CA SER A 74 7.23 -1.55 9.76
C SER A 74 5.84 -0.93 9.88
N PRO A 75 5.61 0.31 9.39
CA PRO A 75 4.27 0.86 9.32
C PRO A 75 3.38 -0.06 8.48
N THR A 76 2.21 -0.35 9.04
CA THR A 76 1.17 -1.15 8.38
C THR A 76 0.26 -0.19 7.62
N TYR A 77 -0.10 -0.54 6.40
CA TYR A 77 -1.06 0.18 5.57
C TYR A 77 -2.33 -0.66 5.47
N PHE A 78 -3.48 -0.03 5.66
CA PHE A 78 -4.79 -0.62 5.50
C PHE A 78 -5.34 -0.27 4.11
N ILE A 79 -5.97 -1.22 3.44
CA ILE A 79 -6.58 -1.05 2.11
C ILE A 79 -8.06 -0.73 2.30
N HIS A 80 -8.56 0.21 1.51
CA HIS A 80 -9.97 0.60 1.60
C HIS A 80 -10.89 -0.56 1.18
N PRO A 81 -11.93 -0.90 1.98
CA PRO A 81 -12.81 -2.05 1.72
C PRO A 81 -13.60 -1.94 0.41
N ALA A 82 -13.77 -0.73 -0.15
CA ALA A 82 -14.37 -0.53 -1.48
C ALA A 82 -13.60 -1.23 -2.62
N HIS A 83 -12.31 -1.55 -2.43
CA HIS A 83 -11.55 -2.36 -3.40
C HIS A 83 -11.65 -3.87 -3.14
N ARG A 84 -11.99 -4.25 -1.90
CA ARG A 84 -12.24 -5.64 -1.51
C ARG A 84 -13.60 -6.14 -2.00
N THR A 85 -14.54 -5.23 -2.32
CA THR A 85 -15.90 -5.60 -2.70
C THR A 85 -16.25 -5.09 -4.09
N ALA A 86 -16.46 -6.05 -5.00
CA ALA A 86 -17.32 -5.87 -6.17
C ALA A 86 -18.71 -6.52 -5.93
N LEU A 87 -19.08 -6.79 -4.68
CA LEU A 87 -20.36 -7.42 -4.31
C LEU A 87 -20.90 -6.86 -2.99
N GLN A 88 -21.18 -5.57 -2.95
CA GLN A 88 -22.26 -5.09 -2.09
C GLN A 88 -23.40 -4.69 -2.99
N GLY A 89 -24.37 -5.59 -3.07
CA GLY A 89 -25.70 -5.26 -3.56
C GLY A 89 -26.27 -4.18 -2.66
N GLU A 90 -26.39 -2.99 -3.22
CA GLU A 90 -27.45 -2.06 -2.88
C GLU A 90 -28.78 -2.78 -3.18
N PRO A 91 -29.67 -2.91 -2.21
CA PRO A 91 -30.98 -2.35 -2.44
C PRO A 91 -31.39 -1.43 -1.29
N GLN A 92 -31.69 -0.20 -1.71
CA GLN A 92 -32.65 0.79 -1.20
C GLN A 92 -33.43 0.39 0.06
#